data_AF-A0A0D2JZQ9-F1
#
_entry.id   AF-A0A0D2JZQ9-F1
#
_cell.length_a   1.000
_cell.length_b   1.000
_cell.length_c   1.000
_cell.angle_alpha   90.00
_cell.angle_beta   90.00
_cell.angle_gamma   90.00
#
_symmetry.space_group_name_H-M   'P 1'
#
loop_
_entity.id
_entity.type
_entity.pdbx_description
1 polymer ?
#
loop_
_entity_poly.entity_id
_entity_poly.type
_entity_poly.pdbx_seq_one_letter_code
_entity_poly.pdbx_strand_id
1 'polypeptide(L)'
;MAKLAEGDSGSIGSVQKTSQHSPNPIKIIVTGGLGFLGSAIVRSLQEFHPEWHVWILDRAEDPRQRNHQARDDELDLLRGCKYDYVHADITDQTSVMDALAMINADAVIHSAGIVPSLSERYARRLEGFVKAVNVGGTRHLIEAARKSRCKAFVYTSSCCAVIDDMSQSYANIDERWPVSRKSSIYGESKAEAEQIVIAANDQSMSTCVLRPSVLFGQGDNQLIPPIHACIAKGETRWVIGDGKNLWDTTYVGNVADAHVLAVENLLDFQSAESKRGRNGRSRTESAAGETFFIQNNEPVSFRDFSLAVWKEFGHFPPAWEIHIPEGLGWVLGLVADVFTRVSGTPTTLSRGSVMDACAMRYASGDKARKILGYQPRVGLEEGIRISCEVSAAVSPLLWLRIR
;
A
#
# COMPACT_ATOMS: atom_id res chain seq x y z
N MET A 1 2.51 63.12 40.46
CA MET A 1 3.38 61.94 40.58
C MET A 1 2.81 60.83 39.72
N ALA A 2 3.70 60.18 38.96
CA ALA A 2 3.52 58.94 38.19
C ALA A 2 2.53 58.92 37.01
N LYS A 3 3.10 59.08 35.80
CA LYS A 3 2.67 58.46 34.53
C LYS A 3 2.75 56.93 34.63
N LEU A 4 1.76 56.21 34.12
CA LEU A 4 1.84 54.83 33.59
C LEU A 4 0.65 54.70 32.62
N ALA A 5 0.84 54.91 31.31
CA ALA A 5 1.26 53.92 30.30
C ALA A 5 0.04 53.28 29.60
N GLU A 6 -0.31 53.86 28.44
CA GLU A 6 -1.20 53.31 27.42
C GLU A 6 -0.59 52.01 26.87
N GLY A 7 -1.42 50.95 26.82
CA GLY A 7 -1.09 49.68 26.19
C GLY A 7 -1.91 49.53 24.92
N ASP A 8 -1.22 49.69 23.79
CA ASP A 8 -1.70 49.58 22.41
C ASP A 8 -2.37 48.22 22.15
N SER A 9 -3.62 48.24 21.68
CA SER A 9 -4.32 47.08 21.14
C SER A 9 -3.81 46.78 19.73
N GLY A 10 -2.68 46.09 19.65
CA GLY A 10 -2.12 45.59 18.40
C GLY A 10 -2.95 44.42 17.86
N SER A 11 -3.70 44.67 16.79
CA SER A 11 -4.37 43.65 15.98
C SER A 11 -3.36 42.62 15.47
N ILE A 12 -3.49 41.37 15.89
CA ILE A 12 -2.74 40.26 15.32
C ILE A 12 -3.30 40.01 13.91
N GLY A 13 -2.55 40.49 12.91
CA GLY A 13 -2.83 40.25 11.50
C GLY A 13 -2.83 38.75 11.22
N SER A 14 -3.97 38.23 10.81
CA SER A 14 -4.09 36.92 10.18
C SER A 14 -3.23 36.90 8.92
N VAL A 15 -2.14 36.14 8.94
CA VAL A 15 -1.36 35.84 7.75
C VAL A 15 -2.21 34.95 6.85
N GLN A 16 -2.97 35.56 5.94
CA GLN A 16 -3.57 34.86 4.82
C GLN A 16 -2.42 34.32 3.95
N LYS A 17 -2.24 33.00 3.95
CA LYS A 17 -1.48 32.31 2.89
C LYS A 17 -2.21 32.57 1.57
N THR A 18 -1.77 33.56 0.82
CA THR A 18 -2.18 33.73 -0.59
C THR A 18 -1.51 32.62 -1.40
N SER A 19 -2.16 31.47 -1.53
CA SER A 19 -1.80 30.47 -2.52
C SER A 19 -2.16 31.04 -3.90
N GLN A 20 -1.15 31.40 -4.69
CA GLN A 20 -1.33 31.62 -6.11
C GLN A 20 -1.64 30.25 -6.75
N HIS A 21 -2.92 29.88 -6.79
CA HIS A 21 -3.37 28.72 -7.53
C HIS A 21 -3.30 29.02 -9.02
N SER A 22 -2.60 28.17 -9.77
CA SER A 22 -2.70 28.09 -11.22
C SER A 22 -4.18 27.91 -11.61
N PRO A 23 -4.65 28.49 -12.73
CA PRO A 23 -6.07 28.45 -13.11
C PRO A 23 -6.59 27.06 -13.49
N ASN A 24 -5.73 26.04 -13.54
CA ASN A 24 -6.08 24.66 -13.86
C ASN A 24 -5.87 23.75 -12.64
N PRO A 25 -6.79 22.81 -12.38
CA PRO A 25 -6.66 21.86 -11.28
C PRO A 25 -5.43 20.96 -11.49
N ILE A 26 -4.75 20.61 -10.40
CA ILE A 26 -3.63 19.66 -10.41
C ILE A 26 -4.16 18.31 -10.90
N LYS A 27 -3.50 17.72 -11.90
CA LYS A 27 -3.90 16.44 -12.48
C LYS A 27 -3.06 15.30 -11.92
N ILE A 28 -3.71 14.28 -11.38
CA ILE A 28 -3.05 13.11 -10.78
C ILE A 28 -3.49 11.84 -11.52
N ILE A 29 -2.54 11.02 -11.94
CA ILE A 29 -2.84 9.65 -12.43
C ILE A 29 -2.63 8.66 -11.29
N VAL A 30 -3.61 7.80 -11.04
CA VAL A 30 -3.49 6.63 -10.16
C VAL A 30 -3.55 5.37 -11.03
N THR A 31 -2.40 4.73 -11.21
CA THR A 31 -2.37 3.43 -11.93
C THR A 31 -2.82 2.32 -10.99
N GLY A 32 -3.62 1.37 -11.49
CA GLY A 32 -4.22 0.33 -10.65
C GLY A 32 -5.30 0.90 -9.72
N GLY A 33 -5.90 2.05 -10.10
CA GLY A 33 -6.85 2.80 -9.29
C GLY A 33 -8.17 2.06 -9.01
N LEU A 34 -8.47 0.99 -9.77
CA LEU A 34 -9.62 0.12 -9.48
C LEU A 34 -9.28 -0.99 -8.47
N GLY A 35 -8.01 -1.16 -8.12
CA GLY A 35 -7.56 -2.16 -7.16
C GLY A 35 -7.81 -1.78 -5.70
N PHE A 36 -7.47 -2.71 -4.80
CA PHE A 36 -7.66 -2.54 -3.34
C PHE A 36 -7.00 -1.28 -2.79
N LEU A 37 -5.69 -1.11 -2.97
CA LEU A 37 -4.98 0.10 -2.52
C LEU A 37 -5.29 1.30 -3.42
N GLY A 38 -5.34 1.11 -4.75
CA GLY A 38 -5.58 2.20 -5.70
C GLY A 38 -6.90 2.92 -5.45
N SER A 39 -7.97 2.20 -5.15
CA SER A 39 -9.28 2.79 -4.83
C SER A 39 -9.28 3.54 -3.50
N ALA A 40 -8.52 3.07 -2.51
CA ALA A 40 -8.30 3.82 -1.27
C ALA A 40 -7.53 5.12 -1.52
N ILE A 41 -6.51 5.10 -2.39
CA ILE A 41 -5.76 6.29 -2.81
C ILE A 41 -6.68 7.31 -3.49
N VAL A 42 -7.54 6.87 -4.42
CA VAL A 42 -8.51 7.76 -5.08
C VAL A 42 -9.47 8.39 -4.08
N ARG A 43 -9.99 7.62 -3.11
CA ARG A 43 -10.83 8.14 -2.02
C ARG A 43 -10.10 9.18 -1.17
N SER A 44 -8.87 8.89 -0.74
CA SER A 44 -8.05 9.78 0.07
C SER A 44 -7.71 11.08 -0.69
N LEU A 45 -7.31 10.99 -1.96
CA LEU A 45 -7.07 12.17 -2.81
C LEU A 45 -8.29 13.08 -2.89
N GLN A 46 -9.49 12.51 -3.04
CA GLN A 46 -10.69 13.31 -3.13
C GLN A 46 -11.17 13.88 -1.79
N GLU A 47 -10.85 13.20 -0.68
CA GLU A 47 -11.12 13.72 0.68
C GLU A 47 -10.23 14.94 0.98
N PHE A 48 -8.92 14.84 0.72
CA PHE A 48 -7.96 15.89 1.06
C PHE A 48 -7.84 16.99 0.00
N HIS A 49 -8.04 16.64 -1.28
CA HIS A 49 -7.91 17.54 -2.41
C HIS A 49 -9.08 17.42 -3.38
N PRO A 50 -10.30 17.82 -2.98
CA PRO A 50 -11.48 17.80 -3.85
C PRO A 50 -11.32 18.68 -5.10
N GLU A 51 -10.36 19.60 -5.11
CA GLU A 51 -10.00 20.46 -6.23
C GLU A 51 -9.02 19.82 -7.23
N TRP A 52 -8.38 18.70 -6.88
CA TRP A 52 -7.50 17.98 -7.80
C TRP A 52 -8.31 17.11 -8.75
N HIS A 53 -7.81 16.97 -9.97
CA HIS A 53 -8.42 16.13 -10.98
C HIS A 53 -7.73 14.76 -11.02
N VAL A 54 -8.43 13.75 -10.51
CA VAL A 54 -7.94 12.36 -10.48
C VAL A 54 -8.31 11.61 -11.75
N TRP A 55 -7.31 10.96 -12.33
CA TRP A 55 -7.42 10.03 -13.45
C TRP A 55 -7.05 8.63 -13.00
N ILE A 56 -7.90 7.65 -13.27
CA ILE A 56 -7.59 6.23 -13.07
C ILE A 56 -7.06 5.66 -14.38
N LEU A 57 -5.92 4.98 -14.28
CA LEU A 57 -5.34 4.20 -15.36
C LEU A 57 -5.32 2.73 -14.94
N ASP A 58 -6.09 1.88 -15.61
CA ASP A 58 -6.23 0.48 -15.23
C ASP A 58 -6.39 -0.43 -16.46
N ARG A 59 -6.01 -1.70 -16.31
CA ARG A 59 -6.19 -2.73 -17.34
C ARG A 59 -7.59 -3.34 -17.33
N ALA A 60 -8.32 -3.17 -16.23
CA ALA A 60 -9.71 -3.60 -16.17
C ALA A 60 -10.58 -2.66 -17.02
N GLU A 61 -11.83 -2.99 -17.26
CA GLU A 61 -12.76 -2.06 -17.90
C GLU A 61 -13.34 -1.10 -16.85
N ASP A 62 -13.73 0.13 -17.27
CA ASP A 62 -14.39 1.09 -16.39
C ASP A 62 -15.66 0.45 -15.81
N PRO A 63 -15.76 0.26 -14.48
CA PRO A 63 -16.93 -0.37 -13.87
C PRO A 63 -18.22 0.41 -14.17
N ARG A 64 -18.13 1.72 -14.45
CA ARG A 64 -19.28 2.58 -14.80
C ARG A 64 -19.86 2.29 -16.17
N GLN A 65 -19.11 1.61 -17.05
CA GLN A 65 -19.54 1.25 -18.40
C GLN A 65 -20.14 -0.16 -18.46
N ARG A 66 -20.01 -0.97 -17.40
CA ARG A 66 -20.67 -2.28 -17.33
C ARG A 66 -22.18 -2.05 -17.23
N ASN A 67 -22.94 -2.73 -18.09
CA ASN A 67 -24.40 -2.71 -18.03
C ASN A 67 -24.87 -2.99 -16.60
N HIS A 68 -25.74 -2.12 -16.06
CA HIS A 68 -26.32 -2.12 -14.69
C HIS A 68 -27.02 -3.42 -14.23
N GLN A 69 -26.90 -4.52 -14.98
CA GLN A 69 -27.33 -5.86 -14.54
C GLN A 69 -26.29 -6.55 -13.64
N ALA A 70 -25.11 -5.96 -13.43
CA ALA A 70 -24.15 -6.40 -12.43
C ALA A 70 -24.56 -5.94 -11.01
N ARG A 71 -25.46 -6.73 -10.43
CA ARG A 71 -25.38 -7.27 -9.05
C ARG A 71 -25.15 -6.28 -7.90
N ASP A 72 -26.21 -6.05 -7.12
CA ASP A 72 -26.20 -5.38 -5.79
C ASP A 72 -25.22 -6.00 -4.77
N ASP A 73 -24.59 -7.14 -5.11
CA ASP A 73 -23.63 -7.91 -4.32
C ASP A 73 -22.15 -7.60 -4.57
N GLU A 74 -21.78 -6.71 -5.50
CA GLU A 74 -20.38 -6.31 -5.73
C GLU A 74 -20.00 -5.06 -4.91
N LEU A 75 -18.89 -5.13 -4.18
CA LEU A 75 -18.39 -4.02 -3.37
C LEU A 75 -17.82 -2.90 -4.25
N ASP A 76 -18.57 -1.80 -4.41
CA ASP A 76 -18.10 -0.60 -5.10
C ASP A 76 -17.20 0.25 -4.21
N LEU A 77 -15.89 0.01 -4.29
CA LEU A 77 -14.86 0.74 -3.52
C LEU A 77 -14.70 2.21 -3.94
N LEU A 78 -15.23 2.60 -5.09
CA LEU A 78 -15.14 3.95 -5.66
C LEU A 78 -16.48 4.69 -5.63
N ARG A 79 -17.48 4.16 -4.92
CA ARG A 79 -18.79 4.78 -4.79
C ARG A 79 -18.67 6.23 -4.32
N GLY A 80 -19.17 7.16 -5.14
CA GLY A 80 -19.16 8.60 -4.84
C GLY A 80 -17.87 9.34 -5.21
N CYS A 81 -16.84 8.63 -5.70
CA CYS A 81 -15.63 9.25 -6.22
C CYS A 81 -15.87 9.86 -7.61
N LYS A 82 -15.19 10.98 -7.87
CA LYS A 82 -15.14 11.70 -9.14
C LYS A 82 -13.76 11.46 -9.73
N TYR A 83 -13.72 10.75 -10.84
CA TYR A 83 -12.49 10.47 -11.57
C TYR A 83 -12.79 10.34 -13.06
N ASP A 84 -11.81 10.72 -13.88
CA ASP A 84 -11.76 10.33 -15.27
C ASP A 84 -11.00 9.00 -15.43
N TYR A 85 -11.25 8.30 -16.53
CA TYR A 85 -10.79 6.92 -16.70
C TYR A 85 -10.08 6.71 -18.03
N VAL A 86 -8.96 5.98 -18.01
CA VAL A 86 -8.26 5.48 -19.19
C VAL A 86 -7.98 4.00 -19.03
N HIS A 87 -8.48 3.21 -19.98
CA HIS A 87 -8.09 1.82 -20.12
C HIS A 87 -6.67 1.75 -20.71
N ALA A 88 -5.71 1.23 -19.94
CA ALA A 88 -4.36 1.00 -20.42
C ALA A 88 -3.68 -0.14 -19.66
N ASP A 89 -2.93 -0.96 -20.40
CA ASP A 89 -2.09 -2.01 -19.82
C ASP A 89 -0.68 -1.49 -19.63
N ILE A 90 -0.18 -1.47 -18.39
CA ILE A 90 1.17 -0.98 -18.11
C ILE A 90 2.28 -1.81 -18.78
N THR A 91 1.99 -3.05 -19.18
CA THR A 91 2.93 -3.91 -19.93
C THR A 91 3.05 -3.50 -21.40
N ASP A 92 2.12 -2.70 -21.93
CA ASP A 92 2.19 -2.12 -23.27
C ASP A 92 2.73 -0.69 -23.20
N GLN A 93 3.96 -0.51 -23.66
CA GLN A 93 4.64 0.80 -23.67
C GLN A 93 3.85 1.86 -24.45
N THR A 94 3.22 1.50 -25.58
CA THR A 94 2.50 2.47 -26.42
C THR A 94 1.24 2.94 -25.71
N SER A 95 0.49 2.00 -25.13
CA SER A 95 -0.71 2.29 -24.33
C SER A 95 -0.42 3.27 -23.18
N VAL A 96 0.69 3.06 -22.46
CA VAL A 96 1.12 3.95 -21.37
C VAL A 96 1.54 5.32 -21.88
N MET A 97 2.34 5.37 -22.95
CA MET A 97 2.80 6.61 -23.57
C MET A 97 1.62 7.50 -24.02
N ASP A 98 0.66 6.91 -24.72
CA ASP A 98 -0.52 7.62 -25.22
C ASP A 98 -1.40 8.14 -24.08
N ALA A 99 -1.61 7.32 -23.05
CA ALA A 99 -2.40 7.72 -21.89
C ALA A 99 -1.78 8.91 -21.14
N LEU A 100 -0.48 8.85 -20.84
CA LEU A 100 0.20 9.93 -20.12
C LEU A 100 0.36 11.19 -20.98
N ALA A 101 0.51 11.07 -22.30
CA ALA A 101 0.54 12.21 -23.21
C ALA A 101 -0.83 12.91 -23.29
N MET A 102 -1.92 12.13 -23.33
CA MET A 102 -3.29 12.65 -23.39
C MET A 102 -3.70 13.39 -22.11
N ILE A 103 -3.38 12.82 -20.95
CA ILE A 103 -3.78 13.41 -19.66
C ILE A 103 -2.92 14.64 -19.33
N ASN A 104 -1.61 14.56 -19.64
CA ASN A 104 -0.58 15.54 -19.27
C ASN A 104 -0.64 15.89 -17.76
N ALA A 105 -0.41 14.86 -16.93
CA ALA A 105 -0.55 14.92 -15.48
C ALA A 105 0.62 15.64 -14.78
N ASP A 106 0.33 16.27 -13.64
CA ASP A 106 1.33 16.88 -12.76
C ASP A 106 2.03 15.83 -11.89
N ALA A 107 1.31 14.78 -11.48
CA ALA A 107 1.85 13.68 -10.71
C ALA A 107 1.30 12.31 -11.13
N VAL A 108 2.08 11.26 -10.89
CA VAL A 108 1.68 9.86 -11.05
C VAL A 108 1.86 9.13 -9.72
N ILE A 109 0.82 8.42 -9.30
CA ILE A 109 0.86 7.43 -8.23
C ILE A 109 0.80 6.03 -8.87
N HIS A 110 1.89 5.29 -8.76
CA HIS A 110 2.03 3.97 -9.35
C HIS A 110 1.75 2.85 -8.34
N SER A 111 0.46 2.46 -8.22
CA SER A 111 0.01 1.32 -7.41
C SER A 111 -0.29 0.05 -8.22
N ALA A 112 -0.28 0.13 -9.56
CA ALA A 112 -0.47 -1.04 -10.40
C ALA A 112 0.70 -2.04 -10.23
N GLY A 113 0.35 -3.31 -10.07
CA GLY A 113 1.32 -4.38 -9.94
C GLY A 113 0.61 -5.70 -9.63
N ILE A 114 1.34 -6.79 -9.78
CA ILE A 114 0.85 -8.11 -9.43
C ILE A 114 1.58 -8.67 -8.22
N VAL A 115 0.77 -9.22 -7.31
CA VAL A 115 1.23 -10.02 -6.19
C VAL A 115 0.84 -11.47 -6.52
N PRO A 116 1.80 -12.39 -6.70
CA PRO A 116 1.48 -13.82 -6.82
C PRO A 116 0.72 -14.31 -5.58
N SER A 117 -0.20 -15.25 -5.79
CA SER A 117 -0.85 -15.95 -4.69
C SER A 117 0.18 -16.59 -3.75
N LEU A 118 -0.20 -16.83 -2.49
CA LEU A 118 0.69 -17.43 -1.49
C LEU A 118 1.32 -18.75 -1.99
N SER A 119 0.57 -19.58 -2.72
CA SER A 119 1.03 -20.85 -3.28
C SER A 119 2.11 -20.69 -4.37
N GLU A 120 2.06 -19.58 -5.12
CA GLU A 120 2.96 -19.30 -6.25
C GLU A 120 4.07 -18.33 -5.88
N ARG A 121 4.00 -17.62 -4.74
CA ARG A 121 4.95 -16.56 -4.35
C ARG A 121 6.40 -17.07 -4.25
N TYR A 122 6.60 -18.30 -3.79
CA TYR A 122 7.92 -18.94 -3.74
C TYR A 122 8.19 -19.87 -4.94
N ALA A 123 7.20 -20.08 -5.80
CA ALA A 123 7.39 -20.79 -7.05
C ALA A 123 7.92 -19.82 -8.11
N ARG A 124 9.08 -20.11 -8.71
CA ARG A 124 9.66 -19.25 -9.77
C ARG A 124 8.90 -19.31 -11.11
N ARG A 125 7.78 -20.04 -11.20
CA ARG A 125 7.03 -20.28 -12.45
C ARG A 125 6.49 -18.99 -13.07
N LEU A 126 6.03 -18.04 -12.25
CA LEU A 126 5.45 -16.78 -12.71
C LEU A 126 6.48 -15.64 -12.81
N GLU A 127 7.77 -15.92 -12.62
CA GLU A 127 8.81 -14.89 -12.54
C GLU A 127 8.81 -13.94 -13.74
N GLY A 128 8.75 -14.49 -14.96
CA GLY A 128 8.75 -13.68 -16.19
C GLY A 128 7.54 -12.74 -16.26
N PHE A 129 6.35 -13.23 -15.89
CA PHE A 129 5.13 -12.42 -15.88
C PHE A 129 5.16 -11.34 -14.77
N VAL A 130 5.60 -11.72 -13.56
CA VAL A 130 5.73 -10.78 -12.43
C VAL A 130 6.72 -9.68 -12.76
N LYS A 131 7.88 -10.00 -13.35
CA LYS A 131 8.87 -9.01 -13.77
C LYS A 131 8.36 -8.15 -14.93
N ALA A 132 7.67 -8.72 -15.92
CA ALA A 132 7.08 -7.94 -17.01
C ALA A 132 6.10 -6.87 -16.49
N VAL A 133 5.25 -7.22 -15.53
CA VAL A 133 4.28 -6.29 -14.93
C VAL A 133 4.96 -5.31 -13.97
N ASN A 134 5.63 -5.81 -12.93
CA ASN A 134 6.11 -4.98 -11.82
C ASN A 134 7.38 -4.20 -12.16
N VAL A 135 8.25 -4.70 -13.04
CA VAL A 135 9.50 -4.03 -13.43
C VAL A 135 9.34 -3.36 -14.78
N GLY A 136 8.87 -4.12 -15.78
CA GLY A 136 8.63 -3.61 -17.13
C GLY A 136 7.60 -2.48 -17.14
N GLY A 137 6.45 -2.69 -16.50
CA GLY A 137 5.41 -1.67 -16.39
C GLY A 137 5.86 -0.41 -15.65
N THR A 138 6.62 -0.55 -14.56
CA THR A 138 7.22 0.61 -13.89
C THR A 138 8.18 1.37 -14.80
N ARG A 139 9.00 0.67 -15.60
CA ARG A 139 9.91 1.30 -16.57
C ARG A 139 9.14 2.10 -17.63
N HIS A 140 8.07 1.54 -18.18
CA HIS A 140 7.23 2.24 -19.16
C HIS A 140 6.61 3.51 -18.56
N LEU A 141 6.07 3.42 -17.34
CA LEU A 141 5.48 4.57 -16.65
C LEU A 141 6.48 5.67 -16.35
N ILE A 142 7.69 5.32 -15.91
CA ILE A 142 8.76 6.31 -15.67
C ILE A 142 9.13 7.02 -16.97
N GLU A 143 9.31 6.28 -18.08
CA GLU A 143 9.65 6.87 -19.36
C GLU A 143 8.55 7.82 -19.86
N ALA A 144 7.29 7.37 -19.79
CA ALA A 144 6.14 8.16 -20.20
C ALA A 144 5.93 9.40 -19.33
N ALA A 145 6.07 9.27 -18.00
CA ALA A 145 5.98 10.40 -17.07
C ALA A 145 7.02 11.47 -17.38
N ARG A 146 8.27 11.08 -17.65
CA ARG A 146 9.33 12.02 -18.04
C ARG A 146 9.02 12.72 -19.36
N LYS A 147 8.56 11.98 -20.38
CA LYS A 147 8.21 12.55 -21.69
C LYS A 147 7.03 13.52 -21.61
N SER A 148 6.05 13.25 -20.75
CA SER A 148 4.91 14.13 -20.47
C SER A 148 5.23 15.26 -19.46
N ARG A 149 6.48 15.39 -19.01
CA ARG A 149 6.92 16.42 -18.05
C ARG A 149 6.15 16.38 -16.73
N CYS A 150 5.80 15.18 -16.28
CA CYS A 150 5.28 14.94 -14.94
C CYS A 150 6.31 15.39 -13.90
N LYS A 151 5.87 16.07 -12.84
CA LYS A 151 6.76 16.67 -11.83
C LYS A 151 7.00 15.73 -10.65
N ALA A 152 6.03 14.88 -10.33
CA ALA A 152 6.07 14.01 -9.16
C ALA A 152 5.69 12.56 -9.51
N PHE A 153 6.46 11.59 -9.01
CA PHE A 153 6.18 10.17 -9.19
C PHE A 153 6.29 9.40 -7.87
N VAL A 154 5.17 8.89 -7.36
CA VAL A 154 5.13 8.09 -6.13
C VAL A 154 4.94 6.62 -6.51
N TYR A 155 5.88 5.76 -6.11
CA TYR A 155 5.81 4.33 -6.36
C TYR A 155 5.36 3.55 -5.13
N THR A 156 4.34 2.70 -5.30
CA THR A 156 3.95 1.72 -4.29
C THR A 156 4.82 0.47 -4.42
N SER A 157 5.82 0.36 -3.54
CA SER A 157 6.58 -0.86 -3.32
C SER A 157 5.92 -1.76 -2.26
N SER A 158 6.69 -2.52 -1.50
CA SER A 158 6.25 -3.36 -0.40
C SER A 158 7.39 -3.55 0.58
N CYS A 159 7.05 -3.76 1.85
CA CYS A 159 8.03 -4.21 2.84
C CYS A 159 8.77 -5.48 2.41
N CYS A 160 8.14 -6.36 1.58
CA CYS A 160 8.76 -7.55 1.00
C CYS A 160 10.00 -7.26 0.13
N ALA A 161 10.25 -6.01 -0.29
CA ALA A 161 11.53 -5.66 -0.92
C ALA A 161 12.73 -5.86 0.04
N VAL A 162 12.49 -5.85 1.36
CA VAL A 162 13.51 -5.97 2.41
C VAL A 162 13.27 -7.17 3.32
N ILE A 163 12.02 -7.46 3.71
CA ILE A 163 11.71 -8.38 4.82
C ILE A 163 11.32 -9.80 4.40
N ASP A 164 11.68 -10.21 3.18
CA ASP A 164 11.19 -11.45 2.57
C ASP A 164 12.21 -12.61 2.60
N ASP A 165 13.33 -12.45 3.33
CA ASP A 165 14.21 -13.57 3.67
C ASP A 165 13.61 -14.39 4.81
N MET A 166 13.23 -15.63 4.52
CA MET A 166 12.64 -16.56 5.49
C MET A 166 13.62 -17.00 6.59
N SER A 167 14.92 -16.75 6.43
CA SER A 167 15.95 -17.24 7.35
C SER A 167 16.29 -16.30 8.49
N GLN A 168 15.64 -15.13 8.58
CA GLN A 168 15.91 -14.15 9.62
C GLN A 168 14.66 -13.37 10.06
N SER A 169 14.75 -12.80 11.26
CA SER A 169 13.76 -11.86 11.80
C SER A 169 14.19 -10.41 11.52
N TYR A 170 13.20 -9.53 11.40
CA TYR A 170 13.33 -8.11 11.13
C TYR A 170 12.58 -7.34 12.23
N ALA A 171 13.27 -7.04 13.33
CA ALA A 171 12.69 -6.31 14.45
C ALA A 171 13.08 -4.83 14.39
N ASN A 172 12.08 -3.96 14.25
CA ASN A 172 12.23 -2.50 14.21
C ASN A 172 13.25 -2.01 13.17
N ILE A 173 13.20 -2.55 11.95
CA ILE A 173 14.12 -2.17 10.89
C ILE A 173 13.78 -0.80 10.29
N ASP A 174 14.69 -0.19 9.56
CA ASP A 174 14.43 1.07 8.86
C ASP A 174 15.00 1.06 7.44
N GLU A 175 14.89 2.17 6.71
CA GLU A 175 15.24 2.24 5.29
C GLU A 175 16.74 2.12 5.01
N ARG A 176 17.59 2.06 6.04
CA ARG A 176 19.03 1.76 5.90
C ARG A 176 19.28 0.28 5.65
N TRP A 177 18.28 -0.57 5.92
CA TRP A 177 18.38 -1.99 5.64
C TRP A 177 18.49 -2.25 4.13
N PRO A 178 19.42 -3.11 3.71
CA PRO A 178 19.56 -3.43 2.29
C PRO A 178 18.36 -4.25 1.81
N VAL A 179 18.09 -4.15 0.51
CA VAL A 179 17.21 -5.11 -0.18
C VAL A 179 17.68 -6.53 0.11
N SER A 180 16.74 -7.44 0.33
CA SER A 180 17.07 -8.82 0.66
C SER A 180 17.79 -9.52 -0.51
N ARG A 181 18.84 -10.29 -0.19
CA ARG A 181 19.54 -11.15 -1.17
C ARG A 181 18.78 -12.44 -1.50
N LYS A 182 17.87 -12.85 -0.62
CA LYS A 182 17.01 -14.03 -0.77
C LYS A 182 15.57 -13.59 -0.55
N SER A 183 14.75 -13.65 -1.58
CA SER A 183 13.39 -13.11 -1.54
C SER A 183 12.48 -13.93 -2.44
N SER A 184 11.16 -13.76 -2.29
CA SER A 184 10.22 -14.19 -3.30
C SER A 184 10.42 -13.42 -4.62
N ILE A 185 9.85 -13.95 -5.71
CA ILE A 185 9.80 -13.25 -7.00
C ILE A 185 9.12 -11.88 -6.88
N TYR A 186 8.16 -11.75 -5.95
CA TYR A 186 7.45 -10.50 -5.71
C TYR A 186 8.37 -9.47 -5.06
N GLY A 187 9.01 -9.82 -3.95
CA GLY A 187 9.96 -8.94 -3.25
C GLY A 187 11.13 -8.53 -4.15
N GLU A 188 11.68 -9.46 -4.95
CA GLU A 188 12.70 -9.15 -5.95
C GLU A 188 12.20 -8.17 -7.00
N SER A 189 11.00 -8.39 -7.57
CA SER A 189 10.44 -7.51 -8.59
C SER A 189 10.17 -6.10 -8.06
N LYS A 190 9.71 -5.99 -6.81
CA LYS A 190 9.48 -4.69 -6.16
C LYS A 190 10.81 -3.99 -5.92
N ALA A 191 11.81 -4.69 -5.38
CA ALA A 191 13.13 -4.10 -5.16
C ALA A 191 13.81 -3.64 -6.46
N GLU A 192 13.69 -4.41 -7.55
CA GLU A 192 14.22 -4.01 -8.87
C GLU A 192 13.51 -2.75 -9.40
N ALA A 193 12.19 -2.68 -9.26
CA ALA A 193 11.41 -1.51 -9.64
C ALA A 193 11.73 -0.27 -8.79
N GLU A 194 12.00 -0.42 -7.49
CA GLU A 194 12.48 0.68 -6.63
C GLU A 194 13.74 1.32 -7.20
N GLN A 195 14.71 0.52 -7.66
CA GLN A 195 15.96 1.05 -8.22
C GLN A 195 15.69 1.89 -9.48
N ILE A 196 14.74 1.47 -10.32
CA ILE A 196 14.33 2.22 -11.51
C ILE A 196 13.74 3.58 -11.11
N VAL A 197 12.85 3.60 -10.11
CA VAL A 197 12.17 4.81 -9.64
C VAL A 197 13.14 5.78 -8.99
N ILE A 198 14.02 5.30 -8.11
CA ILE A 198 15.02 6.13 -7.44
C ILE A 198 16.03 6.69 -8.45
N ALA A 199 16.49 5.88 -9.41
CA ALA A 199 17.38 6.34 -10.47
C ALA A 199 16.74 7.38 -11.40
N ALA A 200 15.40 7.44 -11.47
CA ALA A 200 14.68 8.42 -12.27
C ALA A 200 14.51 9.78 -11.59
N ASN A 201 14.85 9.92 -10.30
CA ASN A 201 14.75 11.16 -9.55
C ASN A 201 15.78 12.19 -10.05
N ASP A 202 15.31 13.34 -10.52
CA ASP A 202 16.17 14.46 -10.88
C ASP A 202 15.45 15.81 -10.72
N GLN A 203 16.05 16.88 -11.25
CA GLN A 203 15.50 18.24 -11.17
C GLN A 203 14.16 18.39 -11.92
N SER A 204 13.89 17.56 -12.93
CA SER A 204 12.68 17.64 -13.76
C SER A 204 11.51 16.82 -13.22
N MET A 205 11.81 15.72 -12.52
CA MET A 205 10.81 14.83 -11.94
C MET A 205 11.32 14.30 -10.61
N SER A 206 10.67 14.69 -9.53
CA SER A 206 10.95 14.14 -8.21
C SER A 206 10.20 12.83 -8.01
N THR A 207 10.89 11.82 -7.49
CA THR A 207 10.29 10.50 -7.25
C THR A 207 10.41 10.10 -5.78
N CYS A 208 9.52 9.24 -5.30
CA CYS A 208 9.70 8.59 -4.01
C CYS A 208 9.09 7.18 -4.02
N VAL A 209 9.49 6.37 -3.05
CA VAL A 209 9.06 4.98 -2.90
C VAL A 209 8.41 4.78 -1.53
N LEU A 210 7.22 4.18 -1.52
CA LEU A 210 6.52 3.79 -0.30
C LEU A 210 6.52 2.26 -0.16
N ARG A 211 6.98 1.73 0.97
CA ARG A 211 7.01 0.31 1.34
C ARG A 211 5.97 0.05 2.42
N PRO A 212 4.68 -0.07 2.06
CA PRO A 212 3.67 -0.47 3.01
C PRO A 212 3.94 -1.87 3.56
N SER A 213 3.54 -2.11 4.81
CA SER A 213 3.44 -3.45 5.38
C SER A 213 2.25 -4.22 4.80
N VAL A 214 1.92 -5.39 5.35
CA VAL A 214 0.77 -6.18 4.91
C VAL A 214 -0.52 -5.36 5.11
N LEU A 215 -1.29 -5.22 4.03
CA LEU A 215 -2.47 -4.36 4.01
C LEU A 215 -3.73 -5.13 4.42
N PHE A 216 -4.64 -4.42 5.10
CA PHE A 216 -6.00 -4.87 5.35
C PHE A 216 -6.96 -3.67 5.30
N GLY A 217 -8.26 -3.91 5.10
CA GLY A 217 -9.20 -2.84 4.82
C GLY A 217 -10.45 -3.32 4.09
N GLN A 218 -11.32 -2.38 3.72
CA GLN A 218 -12.48 -2.69 2.88
C GLN A 218 -12.03 -3.16 1.50
N GLY A 219 -12.49 -4.34 1.08
CA GLY A 219 -12.05 -4.95 -0.17
C GLY A 219 -10.78 -5.79 -0.06
N ASP A 220 -10.26 -6.01 1.16
CA ASP A 220 -9.20 -7.00 1.40
C ASP A 220 -9.68 -8.41 1.01
N ASN A 221 -8.90 -9.05 0.16
CA ASN A 221 -9.12 -10.43 -0.27
C ASN A 221 -7.92 -11.36 0.02
N GLN A 222 -6.90 -10.88 0.74
CA GLN A 222 -5.64 -11.60 0.99
C GLN A 222 -5.40 -11.89 2.48
N LEU A 223 -5.70 -10.97 3.40
CA LEU A 223 -5.32 -11.15 4.81
C LEU A 223 -6.48 -11.64 5.70
N ILE A 224 -7.55 -10.85 5.79
CA ILE A 224 -8.71 -11.18 6.63
C ILE A 224 -9.41 -12.47 6.20
N PRO A 225 -9.61 -12.78 4.91
CA PRO A 225 -10.39 -13.96 4.54
C PRO A 225 -9.77 -15.29 4.94
N PRO A 226 -8.46 -15.55 4.74
CA PRO A 226 -7.83 -16.77 5.26
C PRO A 226 -7.93 -16.89 6.78
N ILE A 227 -7.81 -15.78 7.52
CA ILE A 227 -7.97 -15.76 8.98
C ILE A 227 -9.41 -16.12 9.35
N HIS A 228 -10.41 -15.48 8.73
CA HIS A 228 -11.82 -15.77 8.95
C HIS A 228 -12.16 -17.24 8.64
N ALA A 229 -11.59 -17.81 7.57
CA ALA A 229 -11.81 -19.20 7.19
C ALA A 229 -11.38 -20.23 8.26
N CYS A 230 -10.46 -19.88 9.15
CA CYS A 230 -10.05 -20.73 10.28
C CYS A 230 -11.21 -21.07 11.22
N ILE A 231 -12.24 -20.21 11.31
CA ILE A 231 -13.44 -20.46 12.14
C ILE A 231 -14.16 -21.72 11.65
N ALA A 232 -14.54 -21.74 10.38
CA ALA A 232 -15.26 -22.86 9.78
C ALA A 232 -14.44 -24.16 9.75
N LYS A 233 -13.11 -24.05 9.67
CA LYS A 233 -12.18 -25.19 9.69
C LYS A 233 -11.90 -25.71 11.10
N GLY A 234 -12.35 -25.03 12.15
CA GLY A 234 -12.03 -25.39 13.54
C GLY A 234 -10.54 -25.22 13.87
N GLU A 235 -9.84 -24.36 13.13
CA GLU A 235 -8.39 -24.19 13.21
C GLU A 235 -7.98 -23.11 14.23
N THR A 236 -8.93 -22.38 14.81
CA THR A 236 -8.69 -21.23 15.70
C THR A 236 -7.98 -21.54 17.01
N ARG A 237 -7.88 -22.82 17.39
CA ARG A 237 -7.16 -23.28 18.61
C ARG A 237 -5.65 -23.49 18.40
N TRP A 238 -5.20 -23.58 17.16
CA TRP A 238 -3.82 -23.89 16.84
C TRP A 238 -2.99 -22.60 16.80
N VAL A 239 -1.84 -22.62 17.46
CA VAL A 239 -0.85 -21.55 17.44
C VAL A 239 0.45 -22.14 16.92
N ILE A 240 1.03 -21.53 15.89
CA ILE A 240 2.34 -21.95 15.38
C ILE A 240 3.41 -21.14 16.11
N GLY A 241 4.39 -21.81 16.69
CA GLY A 241 5.38 -21.18 17.56
C GLY A 241 4.82 -20.81 18.93
N ASP A 242 5.33 -19.73 19.51
CA ASP A 242 4.96 -19.26 20.86
C ASP A 242 3.83 -18.22 20.86
N GLY A 243 3.38 -17.78 19.68
CA GLY A 243 2.33 -16.78 19.50
C GLY A 243 2.75 -15.34 19.81
N LYS A 244 4.05 -15.07 19.99
CA LYS A 244 4.57 -13.75 20.42
C LYS A 244 5.28 -12.98 19.30
N ASN A 245 5.19 -13.46 18.06
CA ASN A 245 5.85 -12.83 16.93
C ASN A 245 5.25 -11.46 16.65
N LEU A 246 6.03 -10.38 16.71
CA LEU A 246 5.52 -9.05 16.37
C LEU A 246 5.67 -8.79 14.87
N TRP A 247 4.60 -8.33 14.24
CA TRP A 247 4.61 -7.95 12.83
C TRP A 247 3.72 -6.73 12.56
N ASP A 248 3.96 -6.07 11.43
CA ASP A 248 3.11 -4.95 11.00
C ASP A 248 2.03 -5.37 10.02
N THR A 249 0.81 -4.96 10.36
CA THR A 249 -0.29 -4.81 9.42
C THR A 249 -0.67 -3.35 9.35
N THR A 250 -1.10 -2.86 8.19
CA THR A 250 -1.48 -1.45 8.02
C THR A 250 -2.82 -1.33 7.35
N TYR A 251 -3.69 -0.51 7.93
CA TYR A 251 -4.99 -0.21 7.34
C TYR A 251 -4.81 0.52 6.01
N VAL A 252 -5.49 0.06 4.96
CA VAL A 252 -5.32 0.54 3.58
C VAL A 252 -5.56 2.04 3.44
N GLY A 253 -6.47 2.61 4.23
CA GLY A 253 -6.72 4.05 4.25
C GLY A 253 -5.50 4.85 4.74
N ASN A 254 -4.81 4.37 5.78
CA ASN A 254 -3.59 5.04 6.24
C ASN A 254 -2.48 4.98 5.19
N VAL A 255 -2.39 3.88 4.43
CA VAL A 255 -1.43 3.79 3.33
C VAL A 255 -1.80 4.73 2.19
N ALA A 256 -3.09 4.87 1.87
CA ALA A 256 -3.57 5.85 0.91
C ALA A 256 -3.19 7.28 1.30
N ASP A 257 -3.36 7.64 2.57
CA ASP A 257 -3.00 8.97 3.09
C ASP A 257 -1.50 9.24 2.95
N ALA A 258 -0.65 8.22 3.16
CA ALA A 258 0.78 8.34 2.91
C ALA A 258 1.12 8.65 1.43
N HIS A 259 0.33 8.16 0.47
CA HIS A 259 0.50 8.50 -0.94
C HIS A 259 0.10 9.94 -1.23
N VAL A 260 -0.97 10.45 -0.59
CA VAL A 260 -1.38 11.86 -0.72
C VAL A 260 -0.27 12.78 -0.18
N LEU A 261 0.20 12.53 1.05
CA LEU A 261 1.29 13.29 1.68
C LEU A 261 2.58 13.26 0.85
N ALA A 262 2.89 12.12 0.23
CA ALA A 262 4.04 11.99 -0.67
C ALA A 262 3.89 12.87 -1.90
N VAL A 263 2.72 12.87 -2.56
CA VAL A 263 2.47 13.73 -3.72
C VAL A 263 2.55 15.21 -3.35
N GLU A 264 1.92 15.63 -2.24
CA GLU A 264 2.00 17.01 -1.73
C GLU A 264 3.46 17.43 -1.54
N ASN A 265 4.25 16.61 -0.82
CA ASN A 265 5.66 16.89 -0.55
C ASN A 265 6.48 17.07 -1.84
N LEU A 266 6.31 16.17 -2.82
CA LEU A 266 7.04 16.23 -4.08
C LEU A 266 6.65 17.44 -4.94
N LEU A 267 5.36 17.77 -5.02
CA LEU A 267 4.87 18.93 -5.79
C LEU A 267 5.30 20.26 -5.15
N ASP A 268 5.27 20.35 -3.82
CA ASP A 268 5.76 21.51 -3.07
C ASP A 268 7.28 21.69 -3.26
N PHE A 269 8.03 20.59 -3.21
CA PHE A 269 9.47 20.60 -3.45
C PHE A 269 9.81 21.10 -4.86
N GLN A 270 9.15 20.57 -5.89
CA GLN A 270 9.32 21.01 -7.28
C GLN A 270 8.97 22.49 -7.50
N SER A 271 7.89 22.95 -6.86
CA SER A 271 7.47 24.34 -6.90
C SER A 271 8.46 25.28 -6.21
N ALA A 272 9.11 24.83 -5.13
CA ALA A 272 10.12 25.59 -4.40
C ALA A 272 11.47 25.64 -5.17
N GLU A 273 11.91 24.52 -5.76
CA GLU A 273 13.13 24.45 -6.57
C GLU A 273 13.02 25.32 -7.83
N SER A 274 11.87 25.31 -8.51
CA SER A 274 11.64 26.15 -9.70
C SER A 274 11.76 27.66 -9.42
N LYS A 275 11.51 28.09 -8.18
CA LYS A 275 11.65 29.49 -7.75
C LYS A 275 13.06 29.82 -7.27
N ARG A 276 13.87 28.82 -6.94
CA ARG A 276 15.25 28.96 -6.47
C ARG A 276 16.21 28.83 -7.65
N GLY A 277 16.67 29.95 -8.19
CA GLY A 277 17.90 29.94 -8.99
C GLY A 277 19.09 29.36 -8.19
N ARG A 278 20.17 28.98 -8.89
CA ARG A 278 21.36 28.17 -8.52
C ARG A 278 22.02 28.30 -7.12
N ASN A 279 21.61 29.19 -6.21
CA ASN A 279 22.33 29.51 -4.97
C ASN A 279 21.53 29.36 -3.65
N GLY A 280 20.55 28.46 -3.56
CA GLY A 280 19.75 28.29 -2.33
C GLY A 280 19.70 26.87 -1.79
N ARG A 281 20.40 26.56 -0.70
CA ARG A 281 20.28 25.29 0.04
C ARG A 281 18.88 25.18 0.67
N SER A 282 18.10 24.15 0.29
CA SER A 282 16.79 23.91 0.90
C SER A 282 16.91 23.48 2.36
N ARG A 283 16.09 24.09 3.24
CA ARG A 283 15.96 23.76 4.67
C ARG A 283 14.80 22.80 4.97
N THR A 284 14.02 22.39 3.97
CA THR A 284 12.96 21.39 4.12
C THR A 284 13.46 20.03 3.66
N GLU A 285 13.32 19.03 4.54
CA GLU A 285 13.55 17.62 4.19
C GLU A 285 12.52 17.22 3.14
N SER A 286 12.97 16.61 2.04
CA SER A 286 12.15 16.26 0.87
C SER A 286 12.07 14.75 0.73
N ALA A 287 10.95 14.27 0.22
CA ALA A 287 10.77 12.87 -0.17
C ALA A 287 11.44 12.52 -1.51
N ALA A 288 11.94 13.52 -2.25
CA ALA A 288 12.56 13.33 -3.55
C ALA A 288 13.81 12.45 -3.47
N GLY A 289 13.79 11.31 -4.16
CA GLY A 289 14.85 10.30 -4.18
C GLY A 289 14.87 9.40 -2.95
N GLU A 290 13.84 9.44 -2.11
CA GLU A 290 13.79 8.72 -0.85
C GLU A 290 12.79 7.56 -0.86
N THR A 291 13.07 6.57 -0.02
CA THR A 291 12.19 5.43 0.27
C THR A 291 11.68 5.51 1.72
N PHE A 292 10.46 5.02 1.97
CA PHE A 292 9.79 5.08 3.28
C PHE A 292 9.08 3.78 3.62
N PHE A 293 9.25 3.25 4.83
CA PHE A 293 8.32 2.27 5.38
C PHE A 293 7.03 2.96 5.83
N ILE A 294 5.89 2.40 5.41
CA ILE A 294 4.56 2.91 5.77
C ILE A 294 3.85 1.85 6.61
N GLN A 295 3.52 2.20 7.85
CA GLN A 295 3.06 1.28 8.88
C GLN A 295 1.96 1.90 9.74
N ASN A 296 1.15 1.07 10.40
CA ASN A 296 0.22 1.54 11.43
C ASN A 296 0.90 2.01 12.72
N ASN A 297 2.22 1.76 12.88
CA ASN A 297 3.00 2.02 14.09
C ASN A 297 2.46 1.33 15.36
N GLU A 298 1.76 0.21 15.18
CA GLU A 298 1.19 -0.61 16.25
C GLU A 298 1.58 -2.08 16.00
N PRO A 299 2.86 -2.49 16.19
CA PRO A 299 3.24 -3.88 15.98
C PRO A 299 2.40 -4.80 16.87
N VAL A 300 1.74 -5.77 16.24
CA VAL A 300 0.80 -6.70 16.88
C VAL A 300 1.31 -8.12 16.70
N SER A 301 0.88 -9.07 17.53
CA SER A 301 1.17 -10.47 17.23
C SER A 301 0.25 -11.02 16.14
N PHE A 302 0.70 -12.02 15.37
CA PHE A 302 -0.18 -12.68 14.40
C PHE A 302 -1.39 -13.31 15.10
N ARG A 303 -1.19 -13.83 16.31
CA ARG A 303 -2.23 -14.41 17.16
C ARG A 303 -3.25 -13.35 17.60
N ASP A 304 -2.79 -12.23 18.16
CA ASP A 304 -3.68 -11.17 18.65
C ASP A 304 -4.46 -10.52 17.52
N PHE A 305 -3.83 -10.31 16.36
CA PHE A 305 -4.53 -9.84 15.16
C PHE A 305 -5.62 -10.82 14.73
N SER A 306 -5.32 -12.12 14.71
CA SER A 306 -6.31 -13.16 14.37
C SER A 306 -7.47 -13.20 15.38
N LEU A 307 -7.18 -13.07 16.67
CA LEU A 307 -8.19 -12.99 17.73
C LEU A 307 -9.09 -11.76 17.58
N ALA A 308 -8.51 -10.60 17.26
CA ALA A 308 -9.26 -9.37 16.99
C ALA A 308 -10.19 -9.53 15.79
N VAL A 309 -9.71 -10.14 14.69
CA VAL A 309 -10.56 -10.44 13.52
C VAL A 309 -11.69 -11.40 13.88
N TRP A 310 -11.42 -12.49 14.59
CA TRP A 310 -12.46 -13.47 14.95
C TRP A 310 -13.52 -12.91 15.90
N LYS A 311 -13.13 -12.00 16.80
CA LYS A 311 -14.05 -11.27 17.68
C LYS A 311 -15.11 -10.50 16.88
N GLU A 312 -14.72 -9.85 15.78
CA GLU A 312 -15.67 -9.12 14.91
C GLU A 312 -16.69 -10.04 14.22
N PHE A 313 -16.37 -11.33 14.06
CA PHE A 313 -17.29 -12.35 13.57
C PHE A 313 -18.02 -13.11 14.69
N GLY A 314 -17.95 -12.62 15.93
CA GLY A 314 -18.60 -13.23 17.10
C GLY A 314 -17.98 -14.57 17.52
N HIS A 315 -16.77 -14.89 17.05
CA HIS A 315 -16.08 -16.14 17.38
C HIS A 315 -14.99 -15.90 18.43
N PHE A 316 -15.09 -16.64 19.54
CA PHE A 316 -14.11 -16.63 20.62
C PHE A 316 -13.50 -18.03 20.73
N PRO A 317 -12.20 -18.21 20.41
CA PRO A 317 -11.54 -19.50 20.54
C PRO A 317 -11.58 -20.04 21.99
N PRO A 318 -11.45 -21.36 22.19
CA PRO A 318 -11.38 -21.95 23.52
C PRO A 318 -10.18 -21.41 24.32
N ALA A 319 -10.32 -21.36 25.65
CA ALA A 319 -9.30 -20.82 26.55
C ALA A 319 -7.97 -21.61 26.59
N TRP A 320 -7.92 -22.79 25.97
CA TRP A 320 -6.72 -23.62 25.87
C TRP A 320 -6.20 -23.59 24.44
N GLU A 321 -4.89 -23.36 24.29
CA GLU A 321 -4.20 -23.26 23.01
C GLU A 321 -3.32 -24.49 22.78
N ILE A 322 -3.23 -24.94 21.52
CA ILE A 322 -2.28 -25.99 21.13
C ILE A 322 -1.15 -25.34 20.32
N HIS A 323 0.03 -25.32 20.92
CA HIS A 323 1.23 -24.81 20.28
C HIS A 323 1.90 -25.89 19.43
N ILE A 324 2.08 -25.58 18.15
CA ILE A 324 2.87 -26.38 17.21
C ILE A 324 4.28 -25.77 17.22
N PRO A 325 5.32 -26.50 17.66
CA PRO A 325 6.69 -26.00 17.62
C PRO A 325 7.08 -25.56 16.20
N GLU A 326 7.82 -24.46 16.06
CA GLU A 326 8.15 -23.88 14.75
C GLU A 326 8.76 -24.91 13.78
N GLY A 327 9.72 -25.72 14.25
CA GLY A 327 10.34 -26.77 13.42
C GLY A 327 9.34 -27.81 12.91
N LEU A 328 8.33 -28.17 13.71
CA LEU A 328 7.23 -29.04 13.29
C LEU A 328 6.30 -28.32 12.31
N GLY A 329 6.00 -27.04 12.56
CA GLY A 329 5.25 -26.18 11.64
C GLY A 329 5.88 -26.14 10.25
N TRP A 330 7.20 -25.96 10.16
CA TRP A 330 7.93 -25.98 8.88
C TRP A 330 7.79 -27.30 8.13
N VAL A 331 7.91 -28.44 8.83
CA VAL A 331 7.75 -29.77 8.23
C VAL A 331 6.32 -29.95 7.72
N LEU A 332 5.32 -29.61 8.54
CA LEU A 332 3.92 -29.72 8.17
C LEU A 332 3.57 -28.78 7.00
N GLY A 333 4.12 -27.56 6.97
CA GLY A 333 3.98 -26.62 5.86
C GLY A 333 4.60 -27.14 4.55
N LEU A 334 5.76 -27.80 4.62
CA LEU A 334 6.38 -28.45 3.46
C LEU A 334 5.49 -29.56 2.90
N VAL A 335 4.95 -30.42 3.76
CA VAL A 335 4.04 -31.51 3.36
C VAL A 335 2.76 -30.94 2.74
N ALA A 336 2.22 -29.87 3.34
CA ALA A 336 1.03 -29.20 2.87
C ALA A 336 1.23 -28.51 1.51
N ASP A 337 2.40 -27.91 1.24
CA ASP A 337 2.75 -27.38 -0.08
C ASP A 337 2.79 -28.49 -1.14
N VAL A 338 3.38 -29.65 -0.81
CA VAL A 338 3.45 -30.80 -1.72
C VAL A 338 2.04 -31.34 -2.00
N PHE A 339 1.22 -31.47 -0.96
CA PHE A 339 -0.17 -31.90 -1.09
C PHE A 339 -0.99 -30.92 -1.92
N THR A 340 -0.84 -29.61 -1.71
CA THR A 340 -1.51 -28.56 -2.49
C THR A 340 -1.13 -28.65 -3.97
N ARG A 341 0.16 -28.88 -4.28
CA ARG A 341 0.62 -29.06 -5.67
C ARG A 341 0.02 -30.28 -6.36
N VAL A 342 -0.22 -31.36 -5.62
CA VAL A 342 -0.76 -32.61 -6.17
C VAL A 342 -2.29 -32.59 -6.25
N SER A 343 -2.95 -32.06 -5.22
CA SER A 343 -4.42 -32.06 -5.08
C SER A 343 -5.10 -30.82 -5.65
N GLY A 344 -4.36 -29.74 -5.91
CA GLY A 344 -4.89 -28.43 -6.26
C GLY A 344 -5.69 -27.74 -5.14
N THR A 345 -5.80 -28.36 -3.95
CA THR A 345 -6.59 -27.83 -2.84
C THR A 345 -5.69 -27.01 -1.91
N PRO A 346 -5.98 -25.71 -1.72
CA PRO A 346 -5.16 -24.85 -0.86
C PRO A 346 -5.32 -25.24 0.61
N THR A 347 -4.21 -25.41 1.31
CA THR A 347 -4.15 -25.68 2.75
C THR A 347 -3.94 -24.39 3.55
N THR A 348 -4.52 -24.28 4.75
CA THR A 348 -4.28 -23.14 5.66
C THR A 348 -2.82 -23.09 6.09
N LEU A 349 -2.24 -24.27 6.36
CA LEU A 349 -0.84 -24.41 6.69
C LEU A 349 0.00 -24.49 5.42
N SER A 350 1.01 -23.64 5.33
CA SER A 350 2.02 -23.54 4.29
C SER A 350 3.31 -22.99 4.90
N ARG A 351 4.43 -23.10 4.20
CA ARG A 351 5.68 -22.48 4.66
C ARG A 351 5.58 -20.97 4.83
N GLY A 352 4.79 -20.29 3.99
CA GLY A 352 4.48 -18.86 4.15
C GLY A 352 3.73 -18.57 5.44
N SER A 353 2.65 -19.32 5.73
CA SER A 353 1.86 -19.11 6.96
C SER A 353 2.64 -19.38 8.25
N VAL A 354 3.57 -20.35 8.24
CA VAL A 354 4.47 -20.63 9.39
C VAL A 354 5.39 -19.43 9.60
N MET A 355 5.90 -18.86 8.52
CA MET A 355 6.77 -17.69 8.56
C MET A 355 6.04 -16.44 9.05
N ASP A 356 4.79 -16.23 8.65
CA ASP A 356 3.95 -15.12 9.13
C ASP A 356 3.55 -15.30 10.60
N ALA A 357 3.44 -16.54 11.09
CA ALA A 357 3.08 -16.85 12.48
C ALA A 357 4.28 -16.91 13.46
N CYS A 358 5.52 -17.02 12.98
CA CYS A 358 6.68 -17.22 13.86
C CYS A 358 7.74 -16.12 13.78
N ALA A 359 7.96 -15.50 12.62
CA ALA A 359 9.03 -14.51 12.48
C ALA A 359 8.59 -13.10 12.88
N MET A 360 9.48 -12.38 13.57
CA MET A 360 9.26 -10.96 13.86
C MET A 360 9.54 -10.14 12.61
N ARG A 361 8.60 -9.27 12.23
CA ARG A 361 8.66 -8.45 11.01
C ARG A 361 7.99 -7.11 11.19
N TYR A 362 8.73 -6.17 11.74
CA TYR A 362 8.25 -4.79 11.78
C TYR A 362 9.36 -3.78 11.51
N ALA A 363 8.97 -2.64 10.94
CA ALA A 363 9.85 -1.54 10.62
C ALA A 363 9.64 -0.33 11.57
N SER A 364 10.39 0.74 11.36
CA SER A 364 10.19 2.03 12.01
C SER A 364 9.57 3.01 11.01
N GLY A 365 8.46 3.63 11.40
CA GLY A 365 7.80 4.70 10.64
C GLY A 365 8.42 6.09 10.87
N ASP A 366 9.57 6.17 11.54
CA ASP A 366 10.18 7.45 11.96
C ASP A 366 10.49 8.39 10.80
N LYS A 367 11.03 7.84 9.71
CA LYS A 367 11.40 8.62 8.54
C LYS A 367 10.16 9.19 7.84
N ALA A 368 9.12 8.38 7.67
CA ALA A 368 7.85 8.80 7.09
C ALA A 368 7.19 9.90 7.94
N ARG A 369 7.17 9.75 9.27
CA ARG A 369 6.67 10.78 10.18
C ARG A 369 7.44 12.09 10.07
N LYS A 370 8.77 12.03 10.00
CA LYS A 370 9.64 13.22 9.99
C LYS A 370 9.57 13.99 8.66
N ILE A 371 9.60 13.28 7.53
CA ILE A 371 9.71 13.90 6.19
C ILE A 371 8.34 14.14 5.57
N LEU A 372 7.42 13.17 5.66
CA LEU A 372 6.07 13.27 5.07
C LEU A 372 5.04 13.85 6.04
N GLY A 373 5.36 13.96 7.34
CA GLY A 373 4.35 14.26 8.36
C GLY A 373 3.37 13.11 8.60
N TYR A 374 3.70 11.90 8.12
CA TYR A 374 2.81 10.75 8.16
C TYR A 374 2.47 10.31 9.59
N GLN A 375 1.17 10.25 9.89
CA GLN A 375 0.62 9.65 11.10
C GLN A 375 -0.63 8.84 10.72
N PRO A 376 -0.72 7.56 11.13
CA PRO A 376 -1.92 6.76 10.92
C PRO A 376 -3.15 7.44 11.53
N ARG A 377 -4.20 7.65 10.73
CA ARG A 377 -5.48 8.22 11.21
C ARG A 377 -6.37 7.16 11.87
N VAL A 378 -6.26 5.92 11.42
CA VAL A 378 -7.07 4.78 11.88
C VAL A 378 -6.18 3.78 12.63
N GLY A 379 -6.47 3.54 13.91
CA GLY A 379 -5.79 2.51 14.70
C GLY A 379 -6.16 1.09 14.23
N LEU A 380 -5.39 0.09 14.65
CA LEU A 380 -5.59 -1.31 14.23
C LEU A 380 -6.98 -1.83 14.60
N GLU A 381 -7.44 -1.61 15.83
CA GLU A 381 -8.75 -2.10 16.29
C GLU A 381 -9.89 -1.57 15.41
N GLU A 382 -9.91 -0.26 15.17
CA GLU A 382 -10.92 0.38 14.33
C GLU A 382 -10.81 -0.07 12.87
N GLY A 383 -9.58 -0.18 12.34
CA GLY A 383 -9.37 -0.69 11.00
C GLY A 383 -9.92 -2.11 10.84
N ILE A 384 -9.72 -2.99 11.83
CA ILE A 384 -10.16 -4.38 11.80
C ILE A 384 -11.69 -4.42 11.78
N ARG A 385 -12.33 -3.67 12.69
CA ARG A 385 -13.79 -3.54 12.76
C ARG A 385 -14.38 -3.13 11.41
N ILE A 386 -13.90 -2.03 10.82
CA ILE A 386 -14.40 -1.52 9.54
C ILE A 386 -14.20 -2.55 8.42
N SER A 387 -13.06 -3.25 8.41
CA SER A 387 -12.77 -4.25 7.39
C SER A 387 -13.73 -5.43 7.47
N CYS A 388 -14.01 -5.92 8.68
CA CYS A 388 -14.91 -7.05 8.93
C CYS A 388 -16.38 -6.69 8.67
N GLU A 389 -16.83 -5.47 8.98
CA GLU A 389 -18.22 -5.01 8.72
C GLU A 389 -18.57 -5.09 7.24
N VAL A 390 -17.67 -4.64 6.37
CA VAL A 390 -17.86 -4.71 4.92
C VAL A 390 -17.81 -6.15 4.42
N SER A 391 -16.91 -6.98 4.97
CA SER A 391 -16.84 -8.40 4.63
C SER A 391 -18.10 -9.19 5.02
N ALA A 392 -18.76 -8.83 6.11
CA ALA A 392 -20.01 -9.44 6.56
C ALA A 392 -21.24 -9.00 5.72
N ALA A 393 -21.20 -7.78 5.16
CA ALA A 393 -22.27 -7.24 4.32
C ALA A 393 -22.28 -7.81 2.89
N VAL A 394 -21.12 -8.25 2.38
CA VAL A 394 -21.01 -8.93 1.08
C VAL A 394 -21.34 -10.42 1.26
N SER A 395 -22.39 -10.89 0.58
CA SER A 395 -23.03 -12.21 0.77
C SER A 395 -22.03 -13.37 1.03
N PRO A 396 -22.28 -14.25 2.03
CA PRO A 396 -21.48 -15.45 2.29
C PRO A 396 -21.22 -16.34 1.06
N LEU A 397 -22.09 -16.25 0.04
CA LEU A 397 -22.00 -17.00 -1.21
C LEU A 397 -20.90 -16.51 -2.16
N LEU A 398 -20.46 -15.24 -2.06
CA LEU A 398 -19.33 -14.72 -2.84
C LEU A 398 -18.01 -15.36 -2.34
N TRP A 399 -17.93 -15.62 -1.03
CA TRP A 399 -16.78 -16.23 -0.37
C TRP A 399 -16.58 -17.71 -0.71
N LEU A 400 -17.65 -18.43 -1.07
CA LEU A 400 -17.59 -19.82 -1.54
C LEU A 400 -17.17 -19.96 -3.02
N ARG A 401 -17.06 -18.84 -3.75
CA ARG A 401 -16.71 -18.81 -5.19
C ARG A 401 -15.25 -18.48 -5.47
N ILE A 402 -14.43 -18.23 -4.45
CA ILE A 402 -12.97 -18.19 -4.59
C ILE A 402 -12.49 -19.65 -4.62
N ARG A 403 -12.60 -20.26 -5.81
CA ARG A 403 -12.02 -21.56 -6.16
C ARG A 403 -10.93 -21.38 -7.20
#